data_AF-A0A395NGV4-F1
#
_entry.id   AF-A0A395NGV4-F1
#
_cell.length_a   1.000
_cell.length_b   1.000
_cell.length_c   1.000
_cell.angle_alpha   90.00
_cell.angle_beta   90.00
_cell.angle_gamma   90.00
#
_symmetry.space_group_name_H-M   'P 1'
#
loop_
_entity.id
_entity.type
_entity.pdbx_description
1 polymer ?
#
loop_
_entity_poly.entity_id
_entity_poly.type
_entity_poly.pdbx_seq_one_letter_code
_entity_poly.pdbx_strand_id
1 'polypeptide(L)'
;MATAEYIVNVLNKSEDTQNYLFFNQKPNESTSVGQIYTNVWIKSPGVPSPRGQAGFDVKTANFAICGTTPKPVDYGVVVATSDYAPVELTSNTKPGTSPVMAIVDDGPQFVEPYKITKKDNSFGITTMPFNPDKYSTVYCGYGKYNNQNQVVPVAVWQAQPNKVYELTPVVKYYVSTGEYASGTTV
;
A
#
# COMPACT_ATOMS: atom_id res chain seq x y z
N MET A 1 -3.86 -21.22 -3.37
CA MET A 1 -3.98 -20.54 -4.66
C MET A 1 -2.57 -20.25 -5.15
N ALA A 2 -2.26 -20.57 -6.41
CA ALA A 2 -0.95 -20.29 -6.98
C ALA A 2 -0.73 -18.77 -6.99
N THR A 3 0.38 -18.35 -6.40
CA THR A 3 0.84 -16.96 -6.45
C THR A 3 1.41 -16.70 -7.85
N ALA A 4 0.66 -15.97 -8.68
CA ALA A 4 1.16 -15.52 -9.98
C ALA A 4 2.09 -14.32 -9.79
N GLU A 5 3.40 -14.51 -9.97
CA GLU A 5 4.36 -13.43 -10.05
C GLU A 5 4.33 -12.81 -11.44
N TYR A 6 4.29 -11.49 -11.52
CA TYR A 6 4.30 -10.78 -12.81
C TYR A 6 5.58 -9.95 -12.91
N ILE A 7 6.24 -10.01 -14.05
CA ILE A 7 7.29 -9.07 -14.42
C ILE A 7 6.72 -8.14 -15.48
N VAL A 8 6.62 -6.85 -15.16
CA VAL A 8 6.18 -5.83 -16.11
C VAL A 8 7.41 -5.14 -16.67
N ASN A 9 7.61 -5.23 -17.99
CA ASN A 9 8.69 -4.55 -18.69
C ASN A 9 8.14 -3.37 -19.51
N VAL A 10 8.70 -2.19 -19.27
CA VAL A 10 8.37 -0.96 -20.00
C VAL A 10 9.56 -0.58 -20.86
N LEU A 11 9.38 -0.61 -22.19
CA LEU A 11 10.40 -0.24 -23.16
C LEU A 11 10.34 1.26 -23.42
N ASN A 12 11.45 1.97 -23.24
CA ASN A 12 11.51 3.38 -23.60
C ASN A 12 11.73 3.54 -25.11
N LYS A 13 10.63 3.78 -25.82
CA LYS A 13 10.60 4.13 -27.24
C LYS A 13 10.29 5.61 -27.49
N SER A 14 10.41 6.47 -26.47
CA SER A 14 10.29 7.93 -26.63
C SER A 14 11.58 8.51 -27.21
N GLU A 15 11.68 9.83 -27.36
CA GLU A 15 12.89 10.49 -27.88
C GLU A 15 13.95 10.74 -26.80
N ASP A 16 13.53 10.77 -25.53
CA ASP A 16 14.37 11.16 -24.39
C ASP A 16 14.52 10.06 -23.33
N THR A 17 15.41 10.28 -22.37
CA THR A 17 15.47 9.45 -21.15
C THR A 17 14.23 9.69 -20.30
N GLN A 18 13.62 8.61 -19.80
CA GLN A 18 12.38 8.67 -19.02
C GLN A 18 12.53 7.99 -17.66
N ASN A 19 11.87 8.54 -16.65
CA ASN A 19 11.58 7.84 -15.41
C ASN A 19 10.14 7.35 -15.44
N TYR A 20 9.94 6.08 -15.06
CA TYR A 20 8.62 5.46 -14.99
C TYR A 20 8.18 5.32 -13.54
N LEU A 21 6.95 5.74 -13.28
CA LEU A 21 6.26 5.61 -12.01
C LEU A 21 5.28 4.45 -12.14
N PHE A 22 5.43 3.47 -11.26
CA PHE A 22 4.58 2.29 -11.22
C PHE A 22 3.60 2.39 -10.05
N PHE A 23 2.34 2.05 -10.32
CA PHE A 23 1.26 2.15 -9.34
C PHE A 23 0.45 0.86 -9.30
N ASN A 24 -0.03 0.52 -8.11
CA ASN A 24 -1.09 -0.45 -7.96
C ASN A 24 -2.44 0.26 -8.11
N GLN A 25 -3.41 -0.37 -8.78
CA GLN A 25 -4.79 0.07 -8.75
C GLN A 25 -5.25 0.23 -7.29
N LYS A 26 -5.95 1.33 -7.00
CA LYS A 26 -6.64 1.52 -5.72
C LYS A 26 -7.48 0.26 -5.41
N PRO A 27 -7.30 -0.37 -4.22
CA PRO A 27 -8.10 -1.54 -3.84
C PRO A 27 -9.57 -1.14 -3.68
N ASN A 28 -10.49 -2.10 -3.77
CA ASN A 28 -11.87 -1.82 -3.34
C ASN A 28 -11.91 -1.80 -1.81
N GLU A 29 -12.49 -0.76 -1.24
CA GLU A 29 -12.49 -0.50 0.20
C GLU A 29 -13.88 -0.58 0.83
N SER A 30 -13.93 -0.81 2.14
CA SER A 30 -15.13 -0.54 2.94
C SER A 30 -15.32 0.97 3.14
N THR A 31 -16.56 1.41 3.36
CA THR A 31 -16.91 2.81 3.59
C THR A 31 -16.18 3.45 4.79
N SER A 32 -15.67 2.63 5.71
CA SER A 32 -14.88 3.08 6.86
C SER A 32 -13.54 3.72 6.49
N VAL A 33 -12.96 3.40 5.32
CA VAL A 33 -11.64 3.89 4.88
C VAL A 33 -11.62 5.39 4.60
N GLY A 34 -12.77 6.00 4.28
CA GLY A 34 -12.81 7.41 3.91
C GLY A 34 -12.03 7.69 2.62
N GLN A 35 -11.24 8.77 2.61
CA GLN A 35 -10.39 9.11 1.47
C GLN A 35 -9.11 8.28 1.49
N ILE A 36 -8.91 7.51 0.43
CA ILE A 36 -7.71 6.71 0.17
C ILE A 36 -6.92 7.32 -0.99
N TYR A 37 -5.61 7.39 -0.81
CA TYR A 37 -4.67 7.87 -1.81
C TYR A 37 -3.85 6.70 -2.31
N THR A 38 -3.59 6.67 -3.61
CA THR A 38 -2.63 5.71 -4.19
C THR A 38 -1.23 6.25 -4.03
N ASN A 39 -0.23 5.38 -3.88
CA ASN A 39 1.15 5.81 -3.77
C ASN A 39 1.95 5.38 -5.01
N VAL A 40 2.96 6.18 -5.37
CA VAL A 40 4.01 5.72 -6.27
C VAL A 40 4.67 4.50 -5.65
N TRP A 41 4.40 3.32 -6.18
CA TRP A 41 4.90 2.06 -5.63
C TRP A 41 6.40 1.91 -5.94
N ILE A 42 6.78 2.07 -7.20
CA ILE A 42 8.17 1.95 -7.66
C ILE A 42 8.45 3.06 -8.68
N LYS A 43 9.48 3.88 -8.45
CA LYS A 43 10.09 4.76 -9.46
C LYS A 43 11.27 4.04 -10.11
N SER A 44 11.28 3.91 -11.43
CA SER A 44 12.45 3.43 -12.15
C SER A 44 13.59 4.46 -12.11
N PRO A 45 14.86 4.04 -12.21
CA PRO A 45 15.93 4.96 -12.59
C PRO A 45 15.65 5.54 -13.99
N GLY A 46 16.49 6.49 -14.42
CA GLY A 46 16.41 7.02 -15.78
C GLY A 46 16.63 5.91 -16.80
N VAL A 47 15.64 5.70 -17.67
CA VAL A 47 15.65 4.67 -18.72
C VAL A 47 16.00 5.35 -20.04
N PRO A 48 17.16 5.06 -20.65
CA PRO A 48 17.57 5.71 -21.88
C PRO A 48 16.77 5.24 -23.10
N SER A 49 16.56 6.12 -24.08
CA SER A 49 15.98 5.79 -25.39
C SER A 49 17.06 5.30 -26.38
N PRO A 50 16.73 4.51 -27.44
CA PRO A 50 15.44 3.86 -27.72
C PRO A 50 15.39 2.40 -27.27
N ARG A 51 16.43 1.94 -26.55
CA ARG A 51 16.63 0.52 -26.20
C ARG A 51 16.57 0.25 -24.70
N GLY A 52 16.48 1.29 -23.86
CA GLY A 52 16.37 1.10 -22.42
C GLY A 52 15.03 0.51 -22.04
N GLN A 53 15.03 -0.22 -20.94
CA GLN A 53 13.83 -0.79 -20.35
C GLN A 53 13.82 -0.63 -18.83
N ALA A 54 12.64 -0.45 -18.25
CA ALA A 54 12.40 -0.62 -16.83
C ALA A 54 11.68 -1.93 -16.56
N GLY A 55 12.16 -2.70 -15.59
CA GLY A 55 11.51 -3.90 -15.08
C GLY A 55 10.90 -3.66 -13.70
N PHE A 56 9.66 -4.10 -13.52
CA PHE A 56 8.94 -4.06 -12.25
C PHE A 56 8.56 -5.49 -11.84
N ASP A 57 9.10 -5.94 -10.70
CA ASP A 57 8.78 -7.25 -10.13
C ASP A 57 7.57 -7.13 -9.22
N VAL A 58 6.44 -7.63 -9.70
CA VAL A 58 5.15 -7.57 -9.04
C VAL A 58 4.93 -8.85 -8.25
N LYS A 59 5.29 -8.79 -6.97
CA LYS A 59 5.09 -9.90 -6.04
C LYS A 59 3.65 -9.96 -5.54
N THR A 60 3.17 -11.17 -5.33
CA THR A 60 1.79 -11.43 -4.90
C THR A 60 1.52 -11.11 -3.43
N ALA A 61 2.56 -11.06 -2.60
CA ALA A 61 2.42 -10.83 -1.16
C ALA A 61 1.64 -9.54 -0.87
N ASN A 62 0.74 -9.60 0.10
CA ASN A 62 -0.07 -8.48 0.56
C ASN A 62 0.30 -8.18 2.00
N PHE A 63 0.38 -6.90 2.33
CA PHE A 63 0.66 -6.43 3.68
C PHE A 63 -0.38 -5.41 4.11
N ALA A 64 -0.82 -5.51 5.36
CA ALA A 64 -1.32 -4.35 6.06
C ALA A 64 -0.11 -3.53 6.50
N ILE A 65 -0.19 -2.21 6.38
CA ILE A 65 0.84 -1.28 6.85
C ILE A 65 0.22 -0.21 7.74
N CYS A 66 1.01 0.31 8.66
CA CYS A 66 0.68 1.52 9.40
C CYS A 66 1.94 2.37 9.64
N GLY A 67 1.71 3.62 10.04
CA GLY A 67 2.79 4.55 10.30
C GLY A 67 2.29 5.95 10.56
N THR A 68 3.24 6.86 10.69
CA THR A 68 3.01 8.28 10.92
C THR A 68 3.67 9.09 9.81
N THR A 69 2.96 10.10 9.29
CA THR A 69 3.50 11.03 8.29
C THR A 69 3.85 12.39 8.91
N PRO A 70 4.69 13.24 8.27
CA PRO A 70 5.01 14.57 8.81
C PRO A 70 3.82 15.53 8.91
N LYS A 71 2.78 15.29 8.12
CA LYS A 71 1.49 15.99 8.09
C LYS A 71 0.38 14.99 7.73
N PRO A 72 -0.91 15.27 8.00
CA PRO A 72 -1.98 14.34 7.65
C PRO A 72 -1.90 13.90 6.20
N VAL A 73 -2.30 12.64 5.95
CA VAL A 73 -2.26 12.06 4.59
C VAL A 73 -3.14 12.90 3.66
N ASP A 74 -2.52 13.41 2.61
CA ASP A 74 -3.14 14.23 1.57
C ASP A 74 -2.36 14.01 0.26
N TYR A 75 -2.73 14.64 -0.85
CA TYR A 75 -1.98 14.62 -2.10
C TYR A 75 -0.54 15.15 -1.91
N GLY A 76 0.43 14.46 -2.52
CA GLY A 76 1.85 14.86 -2.52
C GLY A 76 2.59 14.58 -1.21
N VAL A 77 1.98 13.88 -0.24
CA VAL A 77 2.64 13.45 0.98
C VAL A 77 3.48 12.21 0.71
N VAL A 78 4.74 12.24 1.10
CA VAL A 78 5.61 11.06 1.05
C VAL A 78 5.35 10.20 2.27
N VAL A 79 4.99 8.95 2.03
CA VAL A 79 4.63 7.99 3.07
C VAL A 79 5.63 6.83 3.07
N ALA A 80 6.03 6.41 4.26
CA ALA A 80 6.93 5.29 4.48
C ALA A 80 6.36 4.37 5.56
N THR A 81 6.42 3.06 5.32
CA THR A 81 5.97 2.01 6.25
C THR A 81 6.76 2.08 7.55
N SER A 82 6.07 2.29 8.69
CA SER A 82 6.68 2.18 10.01
C SER A 82 6.58 0.76 10.55
N ASP A 83 5.40 0.15 10.42
CA ASP A 83 5.16 -1.25 10.79
C ASP A 83 4.26 -1.94 9.76
N TYR A 84 4.38 -3.27 9.65
CA TYR A 84 3.65 -4.07 8.70
C TYR A 84 3.32 -5.47 9.21
N ALA A 85 2.21 -6.02 8.70
CA ALA A 85 1.79 -7.39 8.96
C ALA A 85 1.47 -8.10 7.63
N PRO A 86 2.00 -9.31 7.38
CA PRO A 86 1.56 -10.11 6.25
C PRO A 86 0.08 -10.46 6.40
N VAL A 87 -0.68 -10.37 5.32
CA VAL A 87 -2.12 -10.65 5.34
C VAL A 87 -2.51 -11.69 4.30
N GLU A 88 -3.37 -12.59 4.72
CA GLU A 88 -4.05 -13.52 3.84
C GLU A 88 -5.42 -12.95 3.45
N LEU A 89 -5.81 -13.13 2.19
CA LEU A 89 -7.14 -12.79 1.73
C LEU A 89 -8.12 -13.90 2.09
N THR A 90 -9.36 -13.51 2.39
CA THR A 90 -10.46 -14.46 2.53
C THR A 90 -10.55 -15.36 1.29
N SER A 91 -10.70 -16.66 1.53
CA SER A 91 -11.03 -17.65 0.51
C SER A 91 -12.25 -18.46 0.94
N ASN A 92 -12.72 -19.35 0.07
CA ASN A 92 -13.82 -20.26 0.39
C ASN A 92 -13.53 -21.17 1.60
N THR A 93 -12.28 -21.31 2.03
CA THR A 93 -11.86 -22.25 3.08
C THR A 93 -11.22 -21.59 4.30
N LYS A 94 -10.88 -20.29 4.23
CA LYS A 94 -10.28 -19.57 5.35
C LYS A 94 -10.69 -18.08 5.35
N PRO A 95 -10.94 -17.50 6.54
CA PRO A 95 -11.16 -16.07 6.63
C PRO A 95 -9.86 -15.29 6.34
N GLY A 96 -9.99 -14.03 5.92
CA GLY A 96 -8.86 -13.15 5.71
C GLY A 96 -8.28 -12.63 7.03
N THR A 97 -7.00 -12.29 7.03
CA THR A 97 -6.31 -11.70 8.19
C THR A 97 -6.77 -10.26 8.42
N SER A 98 -6.98 -9.86 9.67
CA SER A 98 -7.25 -8.48 10.06
C SER A 98 -6.33 -8.04 11.20
N PRO A 99 -5.12 -7.54 10.90
CA PRO A 99 -4.19 -7.05 11.91
C PRO A 99 -4.80 -5.93 12.75
N VAL A 100 -4.47 -5.90 14.05
CA VAL A 100 -5.01 -4.91 14.99
C VAL A 100 -3.98 -3.81 15.17
N MET A 101 -4.28 -2.60 14.67
CA MET A 101 -3.45 -1.42 14.88
C MET A 101 -3.80 -0.76 16.22
N ALA A 102 -2.78 -0.52 17.03
CA ALA A 102 -2.85 0.26 18.26
C ALA A 102 -1.78 1.35 18.27
N ILE A 103 -1.97 2.38 19.10
CA ILE A 103 -0.90 3.31 19.41
C ILE A 103 -0.11 2.76 20.60
N VAL A 104 1.17 2.47 20.38
CA VAL A 104 2.13 1.96 21.36
C VAL A 104 3.32 2.91 21.38
N ASP A 105 3.70 3.41 22.55
CA ASP A 105 4.82 4.36 22.71
C ASP A 105 4.75 5.55 21.72
N ASP A 106 3.56 6.16 21.59
CA ASP A 106 3.24 7.27 20.67
C ASP A 106 3.35 6.96 19.15
N GLY A 107 3.55 5.69 18.77
CA GLY A 107 3.57 5.24 17.37
C GLY A 107 2.51 4.18 17.05
N PRO A 108 1.95 4.14 15.83
CA PRO A 108 1.06 3.07 15.41
C PRO A 108 1.84 1.78 15.15
N GLN A 109 1.34 0.67 15.67
CA GLN A 109 1.92 -0.67 15.52
C GLN A 109 0.81 -1.72 15.41
N PHE A 110 1.08 -2.84 14.73
CA PHE A 110 0.21 -4.00 14.74
C PHE A 110 0.50 -4.88 15.95
N VAL A 111 -0.54 -5.18 16.72
CA VAL A 111 -0.47 -5.98 17.95
C VAL A 111 -1.29 -7.25 17.83
N GLU A 112 -0.77 -8.33 18.39
CA GLU A 112 -1.50 -9.60 18.51
C GLU A 112 -2.47 -9.58 19.71
N PRO A 113 -3.55 -10.39 19.68
CA PRO A 113 -3.94 -11.28 18.59
C PRO A 113 -4.61 -10.54 17.43
N TYR A 114 -4.30 -10.95 16.20
CA TYR A 114 -4.99 -10.45 15.01
C TYR A 114 -6.44 -10.94 14.95
N LYS A 115 -7.29 -10.10 14.36
CA LYS A 115 -8.68 -10.43 14.04
C LYS A 115 -8.77 -11.06 12.64
N ILE A 116 -9.99 -11.34 12.22
CA ILE A 116 -10.29 -11.87 10.90
C ILE A 116 -11.35 -11.02 10.19
N THR A 117 -11.39 -11.11 8.85
CA THR A 117 -12.52 -10.65 8.02
C THR A 117 -13.12 -11.83 7.27
N LYS A 118 -14.42 -11.74 6.97
CA LYS A 118 -15.14 -12.69 6.10
C LYS A 118 -15.51 -12.08 4.75
N LYS A 119 -15.11 -10.84 4.47
CA LYS A 119 -15.36 -10.21 3.18
C LYS A 119 -14.55 -10.92 2.11
N ASP A 120 -15.22 -11.31 1.03
CA ASP A 120 -14.62 -12.10 -0.04
C ASP A 120 -13.36 -11.44 -0.61
N ASN A 121 -12.33 -12.26 -0.85
CA ASN A 121 -11.04 -11.84 -1.43
C ASN A 121 -10.39 -10.64 -0.73
N SER A 122 -10.68 -10.44 0.56
CA SER A 122 -10.27 -9.24 1.30
C SER A 122 -9.42 -9.58 2.50
N PHE A 123 -8.64 -8.60 2.95
CA PHE A 123 -8.05 -8.57 4.28
C PHE A 123 -8.63 -7.38 5.04
N GLY A 124 -8.43 -7.36 6.36
CA GLY A 124 -8.88 -6.28 7.23
C GLY A 124 -7.73 -5.52 7.89
N ILE A 125 -8.04 -4.37 8.47
CA ILE A 125 -7.23 -3.70 9.49
C ILE A 125 -8.20 -3.21 10.56
N THR A 126 -7.98 -3.59 11.82
CA THR A 126 -8.82 -3.13 12.93
C THR A 126 -8.05 -2.12 13.77
N THR A 127 -8.61 -0.94 14.01
CA THR A 127 -7.97 0.07 14.86
C THR A 127 -8.54 0.05 16.27
N MET A 128 -7.65 0.08 17.25
CA MET A 128 -8.00 0.27 18.66
C MET A 128 -8.44 1.72 18.92
N PRO A 129 -9.04 2.02 20.08
CA PRO A 129 -9.30 3.40 20.48
C PRO A 129 -8.00 4.22 20.57
N PHE A 130 -8.02 5.43 20.05
CA PHE A 130 -6.98 6.45 20.27
C PHE A 130 -7.60 7.86 20.06
N ASN A 131 -6.89 8.91 20.49
CA ASN A 131 -7.34 10.29 20.28
C ASN A 131 -7.00 10.74 18.83
N PRO A 132 -7.99 10.96 17.95
CA PRO A 132 -7.73 11.31 16.55
C PRO A 132 -7.12 12.71 16.39
N ASP A 133 -7.34 13.64 17.32
CA ASP A 133 -6.78 14.99 17.27
C ASP A 133 -5.28 14.97 17.61
N LYS A 134 -4.88 14.14 18.58
CA LYS A 134 -3.46 13.94 18.94
C LYS A 134 -2.70 13.18 17.83
N TYR A 135 -3.36 12.22 17.18
CA TYR A 135 -2.75 11.31 16.21
C TYR A 135 -3.28 11.52 14.78
N SER A 136 -3.47 12.78 14.39
CA SER A 136 -4.05 13.15 13.09
C SER A 136 -3.19 12.76 11.88
N THR A 137 -1.90 12.46 12.11
CA THR A 137 -0.93 12.01 11.11
C THR A 137 -0.76 10.49 11.03
N VAL A 138 -1.47 9.73 11.86
CA VAL A 138 -1.44 8.26 11.80
C VAL A 138 -2.24 7.78 10.59
N TYR A 139 -1.67 6.81 9.88
CA TYR A 139 -2.29 6.21 8.72
C TYR A 139 -2.35 4.69 8.82
N CYS A 140 -3.33 4.10 8.11
CA CYS A 140 -3.33 2.69 7.76
C CYS A 140 -3.22 2.58 6.24
N GLY A 141 -2.75 1.42 5.77
CA GLY A 141 -2.51 1.25 4.35
C GLY A 141 -2.44 -0.18 3.89
N TYR A 142 -2.36 -0.30 2.57
CA TYR A 142 -2.03 -1.50 1.84
C TYR A 142 -0.58 -1.39 1.36
N GLY A 143 0.21 -2.41 1.67
CA GLY A 143 1.61 -2.51 1.29
C GLY A 143 1.90 -3.68 0.35
N LYS A 144 2.96 -3.51 -0.43
CA LYS A 144 3.54 -4.51 -1.32
C LYS A 144 5.05 -4.50 -1.22
N TYR A 145 5.71 -5.56 -1.66
CA TYR A 145 7.15 -5.53 -1.85
C TYR A 145 7.54 -4.61 -3.01
N ASN A 146 8.61 -3.83 -2.86
CA ASN A 146 9.30 -3.20 -3.99
C ASN A 146 10.36 -4.15 -4.59
N ASN A 147 11.09 -3.67 -5.61
CA ASN A 147 12.18 -4.41 -6.25
C ASN A 147 13.35 -4.76 -5.29
N GLN A 148 13.40 -4.14 -4.10
CA GLN A 148 14.39 -4.38 -3.04
C GLN A 148 13.85 -5.28 -1.92
N ASN A 149 12.68 -5.91 -2.09
CA ASN A 149 12.00 -6.72 -1.08
C ASN A 149 11.61 -5.96 0.21
N GLN A 150 11.46 -4.64 0.12
CA GLN A 150 10.97 -3.81 1.23
C GLN A 150 9.46 -3.64 1.11
N VAL A 151 8.74 -3.70 2.23
CA VAL A 151 7.30 -3.44 2.27
C VAL A 151 7.06 -1.94 2.19
N VAL A 152 6.51 -1.48 1.07
CA VAL A 152 6.25 -0.07 0.78
C VAL A 152 4.76 0.19 0.59
N PRO A 153 4.26 1.42 0.87
CA PRO A 153 2.87 1.76 0.63
C PRO A 153 2.52 1.74 -0.85
N VAL A 154 1.36 1.18 -1.17
CA VAL A 154 0.73 1.30 -2.49
C VAL A 154 -0.62 2.01 -2.43
N ALA A 155 -1.26 2.01 -1.26
CA ALA A 155 -2.38 2.88 -0.96
C ALA A 155 -2.48 3.14 0.54
N VAL A 156 -2.84 4.37 0.94
CA VAL A 156 -2.92 4.79 2.34
C VAL A 156 -4.11 5.72 2.58
N TRP A 157 -4.59 5.74 3.82
CA TRP A 157 -5.64 6.65 4.28
C TRP A 157 -5.37 7.03 5.74
N GLN A 158 -5.93 8.16 6.16
CA GLN A 158 -5.85 8.57 7.56
C GLN A 158 -6.58 7.55 8.45
N ALA A 159 -5.89 7.06 9.47
CA ALA A 159 -6.49 6.13 10.40
C ALA A 159 -7.45 6.87 11.34
N GLN A 160 -8.66 6.33 11.46
CA GLN A 160 -9.64 6.69 12.47
C GLN A 160 -9.68 5.62 13.58
N PRO A 161 -9.94 6.00 14.84
CA PRO A 161 -10.05 5.07 15.96
C PRO A 161 -11.32 4.24 15.90
N ASN A 162 -11.30 3.05 16.50
CA ASN A 162 -12.46 2.14 16.59
C ASN A 162 -13.07 1.76 15.24
N LYS A 163 -12.23 1.54 14.22
CA LYS A 163 -12.68 1.14 12.87
C LYS A 163 -12.23 -0.26 12.53
N VAL A 164 -12.98 -0.85 11.60
CA VAL A 164 -12.54 -2.00 10.82
C VAL A 164 -12.51 -1.54 9.36
N TYR A 165 -11.34 -1.56 8.76
CA TYR A 165 -11.13 -1.34 7.34
C TYR A 165 -11.07 -2.68 6.65
N GLU A 166 -11.74 -2.84 5.52
CA GLU A 166 -11.67 -4.06 4.72
C GLU A 166 -11.28 -3.72 3.28
N LEU A 167 -10.20 -4.32 2.82
CA LEU A 167 -9.63 -4.05 1.50
C LEU A 167 -9.63 -5.31 0.64
N THR A 168 -10.12 -5.17 -0.58
CA THR A 168 -10.06 -6.16 -1.64
C THR A 168 -8.99 -5.72 -2.65
N PRO A 169 -7.79 -6.34 -2.66
CA PRO A 169 -6.78 -6.05 -3.66
C PRO A 169 -7.28 -6.24 -5.09
N VAL A 170 -6.85 -5.36 -6.00
CA VAL A 170 -7.14 -5.46 -7.43
C VAL A 170 -5.83 -5.68 -8.18
N VAL A 171 -5.76 -6.75 -8.97
CA VAL A 171 -4.61 -7.08 -9.82
C VAL A 171 -4.71 -6.26 -11.11
N LYS A 172 -4.39 -4.97 -10.99
CA LYS A 172 -4.29 -4.03 -12.11
C LYS A 172 -3.23 -3.00 -11.77
N TYR A 173 -2.39 -2.70 -12.75
CA TYR A 173 -1.22 -1.84 -12.56
C TYR A 173 -1.23 -0.71 -13.57
N TYR A 174 -0.63 0.41 -13.19
CA TYR A 174 -0.51 1.58 -14.03
C TYR A 174 0.95 2.00 -14.12
N VAL A 175 1.34 2.48 -15.29
CA VAL A 175 2.65 3.07 -15.56
C VAL A 175 2.39 4.50 -16.02
N SER A 176 3.10 5.45 -15.42
CA SER A 176 3.18 6.84 -15.89
C SER A 176 4.63 7.26 -16.01
N THR A 177 4.89 8.41 -16.63
CA THR A 177 6.13 9.16 -16.46
C THR A 177 5.96 10.27 -15.42
N GLY A 178 7.06 10.79 -14.88
CA GLY A 178 7.06 11.94 -13.96
C GLY A 178 8.14 11.87 -12.88
N GLU A 179 8.19 12.89 -12.02
CA GLU A 179 9.29 13.09 -11.07
C GLU A 179 9.00 12.72 -9.62
N TYR A 180 7.78 12.30 -9.29
CA TYR A 180 7.40 11.93 -7.93
C TYR A 180 8.27 10.82 -7.34
N ALA A 181 8.66 10.97 -6.08
CA ALA A 181 9.41 9.95 -5.35
C ALA A 181 8.53 8.74 -5.01
N SER A 182 9.12 7.56 -4.86
CA SER A 182 8.42 6.39 -4.32
C SER A 182 7.80 6.72 -2.96
N GLY A 183 6.59 6.23 -2.72
CA GLY A 183 5.80 6.53 -1.52
C GLY A 183 4.99 7.83 -1.58
N THR A 184 5.15 8.67 -2.60
CA THR A 184 4.33 9.89 -2.76
C THR A 184 2.88 9.54 -3.05
N THR A 185 1.94 10.12 -2.32
CA THR A 185 0.50 9.99 -2.55
C THR A 185 0.05 10.79 -3.78
N VAL A 186 -0.78 10.16 -4.61
CA VAL A 186 -1.41 10.72 -5.81
C VAL A 186 -2.89 10.36 -5.88
#